data_AF-A0A4R0HFG5-F1
#
_entry.id   AF-A0A4R0HFG5-F1
#
_cell.length_a   1.000
_cell.length_b   1.000
_cell.length_c   1.000
_cell.angle_alpha   90.00
_cell.angle_beta   90.00
_cell.angle_gamma   90.00
#
_symmetry.space_group_name_H-M   'P 1'
#
loop_
_entity.id
_entity.type
_entity.pdbx_description
1 polymer ?
#
loop_
_entity_poly.entity_id
_entity_poly.type
_entity_poly.pdbx_seq_one_letter_code
_entity_poly.pdbx_strand_id
1 'polypeptide(L)'
;MWQGSVTASGQHTSSDVAATAPPSVLDQRITEGAFQPGQIRLSARTTSEPNVAGPDRYGYVVIGDALYWSNYAINAATGQIDPDEQHLLRRVGGGWTPFTMLETSTYETIDGDFSRSVAYGMRENGVLYRWKIVNGTWASNGSYAGFAAVKSMTLISKAPTYDTFLANTRGGALYTIRIPSSVPMQPIVKPVRTRTWQGFEVLSAMACGRNSTLLVGIDKDTKSGYLYAVGHANGLSTLIQSLGKVTGTFGDPVYFRWVPIPVYDIANGD
;
A
#
# COMPACT_ATOMS: atom_id res chain seq x y z
N MET A 1 -1.63 11.59 6.03
CA MET A 1 -1.63 10.31 5.30
C MET A 1 -2.99 9.69 5.43
N TRP A 2 -3.55 9.17 4.34
CA TRP A 2 -4.79 8.40 4.37
C TRP A 2 -4.48 6.92 4.55
N GLN A 3 -4.46 6.49 5.81
CA GLN A 3 -4.22 5.11 6.19
C GLN A 3 -5.53 4.33 6.10
N GLY A 4 -5.57 3.27 5.31
CA GLY A 4 -6.71 2.37 5.24
C GLY A 4 -6.47 1.07 5.99
N SER A 5 -7.55 0.44 6.43
CA SER A 5 -7.51 -0.93 6.94
C SER A 5 -8.79 -1.69 6.60
N VAL A 6 -8.69 -3.02 6.64
CA VAL A 6 -9.84 -3.91 6.77
C VAL A 6 -9.84 -4.45 8.19
N THR A 7 -10.90 -4.17 8.94
CA THR A 7 -11.05 -4.62 10.33
C THR A 7 -11.35 -6.12 10.40
N ALA A 8 -11.30 -6.70 11.61
CA ALA A 8 -11.68 -8.10 11.81
C ALA A 8 -13.16 -8.38 11.45
N SER A 9 -14.04 -7.37 11.59
CA SER A 9 -15.44 -7.44 11.19
C SER A 9 -15.67 -7.22 9.68
N GLY A 10 -14.60 -7.01 8.89
CA GLY A 10 -14.70 -6.79 7.44
C GLY A 10 -15.06 -5.35 7.05
N GLN A 11 -15.01 -4.40 7.98
CA GLN A 11 -15.24 -2.99 7.68
C GLN A 11 -14.01 -2.37 7.02
N HIS A 12 -14.22 -1.42 6.11
CA HIS A 12 -13.16 -0.56 5.61
C HIS A 12 -13.01 0.65 6.52
N THR A 13 -11.78 1.00 6.89
CA THR A 13 -11.49 2.26 7.59
C THR A 13 -10.69 3.21 6.73
N SER A 14 -10.84 4.51 6.99
CA SER A 14 -9.96 5.57 6.50
C SER A 14 -9.57 6.44 7.69
N SER A 15 -8.29 6.42 8.04
CA SER A 15 -7.72 7.20 9.13
C SER A 15 -6.79 8.28 8.60
N ASP A 16 -7.05 9.51 9.02
CA ASP A 16 -6.25 10.69 8.67
C ASP A 16 -5.11 10.85 9.68
N VAL A 17 -3.99 10.17 9.41
CA VAL A 17 -2.79 10.26 10.25
C VAL A 17 -2.06 11.57 9.94
N ALA A 18 -1.91 12.42 10.96
CA ALA A 18 -1.31 13.74 10.85
C ALA A 18 -0.06 13.90 11.73
N ALA A 19 0.87 14.72 11.25
CA ALA A 19 2.10 15.10 11.95
C ALA A 19 1.87 16.22 12.98
N THR A 20 0.85 16.09 13.83
CA THR A 20 0.66 16.95 15.01
C THR A 20 1.76 16.69 16.06
N ALA A 21 1.78 17.46 17.15
CA ALA A 21 2.71 17.24 18.27
C ALA A 21 1.92 16.97 19.56
N PRO A 22 1.74 15.69 19.99
CA PRO A 22 2.22 14.45 19.34
C PRO A 22 1.41 14.09 18.08
N PRO A 23 1.93 13.22 17.18
CA PRO A 23 1.18 12.76 16.01
C PRO A 23 -0.14 12.09 16.41
N SER A 24 -1.17 12.23 15.58
CA SER A 24 -2.52 11.75 15.91
C SER A 24 -3.31 11.35 14.67
N VAL A 25 -4.35 10.54 14.88
CA VAL A 25 -5.42 10.34 13.90
C VAL A 25 -6.45 11.46 14.10
N LEU A 26 -6.62 12.32 13.09
CA LEU A 26 -7.52 13.48 13.17
C LEU A 26 -8.97 13.13 12.86
N ASP A 27 -9.17 12.24 11.88
CA ASP A 27 -10.47 11.74 11.45
C ASP A 27 -10.36 10.23 11.23
N GLN A 28 -11.43 9.51 11.53
CA GLN A 28 -11.56 8.11 11.20
C GLN A 28 -12.97 7.84 10.67
N ARG A 29 -13.02 7.39 9.42
CA ARG A 29 -14.26 6.98 8.77
C ARG A 29 -14.33 5.47 8.70
N ILE A 30 -15.52 4.94 8.91
CA ILE A 30 -15.80 3.50 8.83
C ILE A 30 -16.87 3.30 7.76
N THR A 31 -16.60 2.36 6.86
CA THR A 31 -17.55 1.87 5.87
C THR A 31 -17.87 0.43 6.20
N GLU A 32 -19.11 0.21 6.60
CA GLU A 32 -19.62 -1.10 6.96
C GLU A 32 -19.96 -1.93 5.71
N GLY A 33 -20.02 -3.24 5.88
CA GLY A 33 -20.44 -4.15 4.80
C GLY A 33 -19.47 -4.24 3.61
N ALA A 34 -18.25 -3.67 3.72
CA ALA A 34 -17.25 -3.77 2.67
C ALA A 34 -16.83 -5.22 2.42
N PHE A 35 -16.68 -6.02 3.47
CA PHE A 35 -16.41 -7.46 3.37
C PHE A 35 -17.07 -8.23 4.51
N GLN A 36 -17.12 -9.55 4.36
CA GLN A 36 -17.48 -10.44 5.47
C GLN A 36 -16.37 -10.45 6.53
N PRO A 37 -16.69 -10.69 7.81
CA PRO A 37 -15.69 -10.84 8.87
C PRO A 37 -14.60 -11.85 8.52
N GLY A 38 -13.33 -11.46 8.69
CA GLY A 38 -12.17 -12.31 8.42
C GLY A 38 -11.94 -12.70 6.94
N GLN A 39 -12.70 -12.15 5.98
CA GLN A 39 -12.64 -12.55 4.58
C GLN A 39 -11.35 -12.14 3.87
N ILE A 40 -10.80 -10.96 4.20
CA ILE A 40 -9.64 -10.39 3.53
C ILE A 40 -8.35 -10.81 4.22
N ARG A 41 -7.41 -11.35 3.43
CA ARG A 41 -6.08 -11.74 3.88
C ARG A 41 -5.01 -10.70 3.52
N LEU A 42 -5.10 -10.12 2.33
CA LEU A 42 -4.20 -9.07 1.84
C LEU A 42 -5.01 -8.02 1.07
N SER A 43 -4.53 -6.78 1.08
CA SER A 43 -5.06 -5.69 0.26
C SER A 43 -3.90 -4.94 -0.38
N ALA A 44 -4.03 -4.61 -1.67
CA ALA A 44 -3.22 -3.55 -2.29
C ALA A 44 -3.66 -2.18 -1.75
N ARG A 45 -3.04 -1.10 -2.24
CA ARG A 45 -3.67 0.24 -2.20
C ARG A 45 -5.12 0.17 -2.69
N THR A 46 -5.97 1.02 -2.12
CA THR A 46 -7.36 1.18 -2.57
C THR A 46 -7.55 2.60 -3.07
N THR A 47 -8.04 2.74 -4.29
CA THR A 47 -8.37 4.02 -4.91
C THR A 47 -9.71 4.52 -4.38
N SER A 48 -9.79 5.81 -4.10
CA SER A 48 -11.03 6.56 -3.90
C SER A 48 -11.15 7.55 -5.05
N GLU A 49 -12.07 7.29 -5.97
CA GLU A 49 -12.34 8.12 -7.14
C GLU A 49 -13.57 8.99 -6.88
N PRO A 50 -13.47 10.33 -7.00
CA PRO A 50 -14.62 11.20 -6.82
C PRO A 50 -15.69 10.97 -7.90
N ASN A 51 -16.95 10.84 -7.48
CA ASN A 51 -18.11 10.76 -8.37
C ASN A 51 -19.26 11.57 -7.73
N VAL A 52 -20.22 12.02 -8.55
CA VAL A 52 -21.34 12.92 -8.17
C VAL A 52 -22.22 12.29 -7.10
N ALA A 53 -22.49 10.99 -7.17
CA ALA A 53 -23.28 10.26 -6.18
C ALA A 53 -22.51 9.98 -4.87
N GLY A 54 -21.21 10.27 -4.86
CA GLY A 54 -20.23 9.93 -3.83
C GLY A 54 -19.11 9.06 -4.41
N PRO A 55 -18.00 8.84 -3.69
CA PRO A 55 -16.80 8.27 -4.30
C PRO A 55 -16.93 6.77 -4.62
N ASP A 56 -16.39 6.38 -5.77
CA ASP A 56 -16.14 4.98 -6.12
C ASP A 56 -14.86 4.49 -5.44
N ARG A 57 -14.92 3.31 -4.83
CA ARG A 57 -13.78 2.71 -4.14
C ARG A 57 -13.42 1.40 -4.79
N TYR A 58 -12.16 1.25 -5.17
CA TYR A 58 -11.71 0.02 -5.83
C TYR A 58 -10.25 -0.31 -5.58
N GLY A 59 -9.94 -1.60 -5.66
CA GLY A 59 -8.60 -2.11 -5.43
C GLY A 59 -8.56 -3.63 -5.58
N TYR A 60 -7.40 -4.20 -5.30
CA TYR A 60 -7.22 -5.65 -5.33
C TYR A 60 -7.06 -6.20 -3.93
N VAL A 61 -7.79 -7.28 -3.65
CA VAL A 61 -7.78 -7.97 -2.36
C VAL A 61 -7.59 -9.47 -2.56
N VAL A 62 -7.01 -10.13 -1.57
CA VAL A 62 -6.89 -11.59 -1.53
C VAL A 62 -7.91 -12.14 -0.54
N ILE A 63 -8.75 -13.04 -1.04
CA ILE A 63 -9.77 -13.79 -0.27
C ILE A 63 -9.40 -15.27 -0.39
N GLY A 64 -9.08 -15.90 0.74
CA GLY A 64 -8.55 -17.26 0.75
C GLY A 64 -7.28 -17.38 -0.12
N ASP A 65 -7.36 -18.23 -1.16
CA ASP A 65 -6.27 -18.49 -2.10
C ASP A 65 -6.37 -17.69 -3.42
N ALA A 66 -7.34 -16.79 -3.53
CA ALA A 66 -7.66 -16.11 -4.79
C ALA A 66 -7.60 -14.58 -4.66
N LEU A 67 -7.16 -13.94 -5.74
CA LEU A 67 -7.18 -12.50 -5.93
C LEU A 67 -8.51 -12.08 -6.54
N TYR A 68 -9.05 -10.99 -6.02
CA TYR A 68 -10.26 -10.34 -6.47
C TYR A 68 -10.00 -8.86 -6.75
N TRP A 69 -10.65 -8.35 -7.78
CA TRP A 69 -10.91 -6.92 -7.94
C TRP A 69 -12.16 -6.58 -7.12
N SER A 70 -12.01 -5.69 -6.16
CA SER A 70 -13.08 -5.15 -5.33
C SER A 70 -13.48 -3.78 -5.85
N ASN A 71 -14.78 -3.53 -5.96
CA ASN A 71 -15.34 -2.22 -6.29
C ASN A 71 -16.69 -2.03 -5.60
N TYR A 72 -16.92 -0.83 -5.06
CA TYR A 72 -18.21 -0.39 -4.54
C TYR A 72 -18.29 1.14 -4.54
N ALA A 73 -19.50 1.67 -4.69
CA ALA A 73 -19.77 3.11 -4.59
C ALA A 73 -20.14 3.50 -3.15
N ILE A 74 -19.83 4.73 -2.78
CA ILE A 74 -20.26 5.34 -1.52
C ILE A 74 -21.38 6.32 -1.81
N ASN A 75 -22.46 6.25 -1.04
CA ASN A 75 -23.52 7.24 -1.06
C ASN A 75 -23.06 8.52 -0.35
N ALA A 76 -23.06 9.66 -1.05
CA ALA A 76 -22.55 10.93 -0.54
C ALA A 76 -23.32 11.45 0.71
N ALA A 77 -24.61 11.11 0.84
CA ALA A 77 -25.44 11.59 1.95
C ALA A 77 -25.16 10.83 3.25
N THR A 78 -24.87 9.52 3.16
CA THR A 78 -24.67 8.65 4.34
C THR A 78 -23.20 8.34 4.63
N GLY A 79 -22.33 8.47 3.64
CA GLY A 79 -20.93 8.03 3.73
C GLY A 79 -20.74 6.51 3.80
N GLN A 80 -21.80 5.74 3.56
CA GLN A 80 -21.78 4.26 3.54
C GLN A 80 -21.86 3.74 2.10
N ILE A 81 -21.69 2.42 1.93
CA ILE A 81 -21.87 1.77 0.63
C ILE A 81 -23.27 2.10 0.12
N ASP A 82 -23.34 2.55 -1.12
CA ASP A 82 -24.61 2.85 -1.77
C ASP A 82 -25.36 1.53 -2.05
N PRO A 83 -26.56 1.33 -1.48
CA PRO A 83 -27.33 0.10 -1.70
C PRO A 83 -27.91 0.00 -3.11
N ASP A 84 -28.01 1.11 -3.85
CA ASP A 84 -28.54 1.14 -5.21
C ASP A 84 -27.46 0.84 -6.27
N GLU A 85 -26.18 0.83 -5.86
CA GLU A 85 -25.04 0.53 -6.73
C GLU A 85 -24.48 -0.88 -6.48
N GLN A 86 -23.82 -1.43 -7.50
CA GLN A 86 -23.28 -2.78 -7.39
C GLN A 86 -22.03 -2.81 -6.49
N HIS A 87 -22.07 -3.66 -5.46
CA HIS A 87 -20.87 -4.09 -4.75
C HIS A 87 -20.27 -5.33 -5.42
N LEU A 88 -19.14 -5.15 -6.11
CA LEU A 88 -18.53 -6.16 -6.97
C LEU A 88 -17.24 -6.74 -6.39
N LEU A 89 -17.20 -8.07 -6.28
CA LEU A 89 -15.99 -8.87 -6.06
C LEU A 89 -15.73 -9.76 -7.28
N ARG A 90 -14.93 -9.27 -8.23
CA ARG A 90 -14.61 -10.02 -9.46
C ARG A 90 -13.31 -10.80 -9.30
N ARG A 91 -13.39 -12.13 -9.38
CA ARG A 91 -12.22 -13.01 -9.29
C ARG A 91 -11.24 -12.75 -10.45
N VAL A 92 -9.96 -12.64 -10.14
CA VAL A 92 -8.85 -12.46 -11.10
C VAL A 92 -8.08 -13.77 -11.31
N GLY A 93 -7.74 -14.48 -10.22
CA GLY A 93 -6.97 -15.73 -10.31
C GLY A 93 -6.65 -16.35 -8.96
N GLY A 94 -6.22 -17.62 -8.95
CA GLY A 94 -5.84 -18.37 -7.75
C GLY A 94 -4.34 -18.42 -7.48
N GLY A 95 -3.93 -19.18 -6.47
CA GLY A 95 -2.51 -19.41 -6.12
C GLY A 95 -1.90 -18.36 -5.20
N TRP A 96 -2.74 -17.61 -4.47
CA TRP A 96 -2.32 -16.51 -3.60
C TRP A 96 -1.92 -16.93 -2.20
N THR A 97 -2.19 -18.16 -1.77
CA THR A 97 -1.83 -18.69 -0.43
C THR A 97 -0.40 -18.35 0.02
N PRO A 98 0.67 -18.58 -0.77
CA PRO A 98 2.04 -18.35 -0.31
C PRO A 98 2.46 -16.87 -0.29
N PHE A 99 1.60 -15.94 -0.73
CA PHE A 99 1.93 -14.52 -0.77
C PHE A 99 1.64 -13.86 0.57
N THR A 100 2.55 -13.00 1.03
CA THR A 100 2.45 -12.26 2.29
C THR A 100 2.25 -10.76 2.07
N MET A 101 2.41 -10.28 0.84
CA MET A 101 2.24 -8.87 0.47
C MET A 101 1.63 -8.77 -0.91
N LEU A 102 0.83 -7.73 -1.11
CA LEU A 102 0.23 -7.34 -2.37
C LEU A 102 0.29 -5.81 -2.48
N GLU A 103 0.77 -5.28 -3.59
CA GLU A 103 0.70 -3.85 -3.89
C GLU A 103 0.46 -3.63 -5.39
N THR A 104 -0.19 -2.53 -5.75
CA THR A 104 -0.28 -2.09 -7.15
C THR A 104 0.36 -0.72 -7.32
N SER A 105 0.99 -0.51 -8.48
CA SER A 105 1.55 0.77 -8.89
C SER A 105 0.98 1.12 -10.25
N THR A 106 0.33 2.28 -10.34
CA THR A 106 -0.06 2.89 -11.61
C THR A 106 0.65 4.22 -11.72
N TYR A 107 1.53 4.34 -12.71
CA TYR A 107 2.10 5.62 -13.14
C TYR A 107 1.30 6.11 -14.34
N GLU A 108 0.85 7.36 -14.31
CA GLU A 108 0.07 7.97 -15.39
C GLU A 108 0.49 9.44 -15.52
N THR A 109 0.71 9.90 -16.75
CA THR A 109 1.01 11.30 -17.04
C THR A 109 -0.27 12.13 -17.03
N ILE A 110 -0.16 13.43 -16.73
CA ILE A 110 -1.33 14.33 -16.61
C ILE A 110 -2.08 14.47 -17.94
N ASP A 111 -1.36 14.41 -19.05
CA ASP A 111 -1.91 14.43 -20.42
C ASP A 111 -2.53 13.09 -20.84
N GLY A 112 -2.31 12.01 -20.08
CA GLY A 112 -2.80 10.67 -20.41
C GLY A 112 -2.00 9.94 -21.50
N ASP A 113 -0.91 10.54 -22.01
CA ASP A 113 -0.12 9.98 -23.11
C ASP A 113 0.65 8.71 -22.72
N PHE A 114 0.91 8.53 -21.42
CA PHE A 114 1.60 7.35 -20.93
C PHE A 114 1.00 6.85 -19.61
N SER A 115 0.64 5.57 -19.60
CA SER A 115 0.23 4.85 -18.40
C SER A 115 0.94 3.50 -18.27
N ARG A 116 1.36 3.18 -17.04
CA ARG A 116 1.94 1.89 -16.66
C ARG A 116 1.29 1.41 -15.38
N SER A 117 0.50 0.34 -15.48
CA SER A 117 -0.06 -0.37 -14.33
C SER A 117 0.63 -1.70 -14.10
N VAL A 118 1.13 -1.91 -12.89
CA VAL A 118 1.76 -3.16 -12.45
C VAL A 118 1.29 -3.55 -11.06
N ALA A 119 1.40 -4.84 -10.77
CA ALA A 119 1.24 -5.36 -9.43
C ALA A 119 2.48 -6.10 -8.97
N TYR A 120 2.67 -6.10 -7.66
CA TYR A 120 3.75 -6.78 -6.96
C TYR A 120 3.17 -7.72 -5.91
N GLY A 121 3.75 -8.91 -5.81
CA GLY A 121 3.42 -9.87 -4.77
C GLY A 121 4.69 -10.48 -4.21
N MET A 122 4.85 -10.44 -2.89
CA MET A 122 5.96 -11.10 -2.21
C MET A 122 5.49 -12.44 -1.66
N ARG A 123 6.18 -13.52 -2.03
CA ARG A 123 5.98 -14.83 -1.38
C ARG A 123 6.74 -14.91 -0.05
N GLU A 124 6.26 -15.76 0.85
CA GLU A 124 6.88 -16.02 2.15
C GLU A 124 8.37 -16.43 2.06
N ASN A 125 8.75 -17.10 0.96
CA ASN A 125 10.12 -17.52 0.67
C ASN A 125 11.02 -16.39 0.11
N GLY A 126 10.49 -15.16 0.00
CA GLY A 126 11.25 -14.01 -0.47
C GLY A 126 11.42 -13.90 -1.97
N VAL A 127 10.58 -14.58 -2.76
CA VAL A 127 10.48 -14.36 -4.20
C VAL A 127 9.45 -13.26 -4.46
N LEU A 128 9.90 -12.16 -5.04
CA LEU A 128 9.05 -11.08 -5.51
C LEU A 128 8.58 -11.39 -6.93
N TYR A 129 7.28 -11.30 -7.15
CA TYR A 129 6.66 -11.42 -8.46
C TYR A 129 6.12 -10.07 -8.91
N ARG A 130 6.17 -9.83 -10.22
CA ARG A 130 5.55 -8.68 -10.87
C ARG A 130 4.60 -9.13 -11.98
N TRP A 131 3.45 -8.46 -12.06
CA TRP A 131 2.53 -8.58 -13.19
C TRP A 131 2.31 -7.23 -13.83
N LYS A 132 2.15 -7.21 -15.16
CA LYS A 132 1.54 -6.07 -15.86
C LYS A 132 0.03 -6.21 -15.77
N ILE A 133 -0.65 -5.08 -15.57
CA ILE A 133 -2.11 -5.00 -15.59
C ILE A 133 -2.52 -4.24 -16.85
N VAL A 134 -3.22 -4.90 -17.76
CA VAL A 134 -3.75 -4.30 -18.99
C VAL A 134 -5.23 -4.62 -19.06
N ASN A 135 -6.08 -3.59 -19.06
CA ASN A 135 -7.55 -3.72 -19.06
C ASN A 135 -8.06 -4.71 -17.98
N GLY A 136 -7.48 -4.65 -16.78
CA GLY A 136 -7.79 -5.54 -15.66
C GLY A 136 -7.23 -6.96 -15.76
N THR A 137 -6.55 -7.31 -16.86
CA THR A 137 -5.91 -8.62 -17.04
C THR A 137 -4.48 -8.60 -16.50
N TRP A 138 -4.13 -9.61 -15.70
CA TRP A 138 -2.81 -9.75 -15.10
C TRP A 138 -1.93 -10.69 -15.91
N ALA A 139 -0.86 -10.15 -16.49
CA ALA A 139 0.14 -10.91 -17.23
C ALA A 139 1.45 -10.96 -16.43
N SER A 140 2.02 -12.16 -16.26
CA SER A 140 3.32 -12.31 -15.59
C SER A 140 4.38 -11.45 -16.29
N ASN A 141 5.15 -10.70 -15.50
CA ASN A 141 6.15 -9.77 -16.01
C ASN A 141 7.45 -9.78 -15.20
N GLY A 142 7.82 -10.96 -14.68
CA GLY A 142 9.10 -11.20 -14.03
C GLY A 142 8.98 -11.59 -12.56
N SER A 143 10.04 -12.21 -12.07
CA SER A 143 10.21 -12.55 -10.66
C SER A 143 11.67 -12.42 -10.26
N TYR A 144 11.93 -12.16 -8.98
CA TYR A 144 13.29 -12.04 -8.45
C TYR A 144 13.33 -12.62 -7.03
N ALA A 145 14.26 -13.53 -6.79
CA ALA A 145 14.50 -14.13 -5.47
C ALA A 145 15.50 -13.30 -4.65
N GLY A 146 15.62 -13.58 -3.35
CA GLY A 146 16.63 -12.93 -2.49
C GLY A 146 16.05 -11.93 -1.48
N PHE A 147 14.73 -11.85 -1.36
CA PHE A 147 14.05 -11.00 -0.38
C PHE A 147 13.53 -11.78 0.83
N ALA A 148 14.11 -12.94 1.15
CA ALA A 148 13.64 -13.80 2.25
C ALA A 148 13.70 -13.10 3.62
N ALA A 149 14.58 -12.10 3.77
CA ALA A 149 14.67 -11.31 4.99
C ALA A 149 13.59 -10.21 5.11
N VAL A 150 12.92 -9.82 4.02
CA VAL A 150 11.93 -8.72 3.99
C VAL A 150 10.72 -9.09 4.83
N LYS A 151 10.36 -8.20 5.76
CA LYS A 151 9.22 -8.35 6.68
C LYS A 151 7.98 -7.62 6.17
N SER A 152 8.15 -6.39 5.70
CA SER A 152 7.12 -5.58 5.03
C SER A 152 7.77 -4.61 4.03
N MET A 153 6.99 -4.10 3.08
CA MET A 153 7.43 -3.10 2.12
C MET A 153 6.29 -2.16 1.72
N THR A 154 6.62 -0.92 1.37
CA THR A 154 5.67 0.09 0.90
C THR A 154 6.22 0.83 -0.30
N LEU A 155 5.36 1.19 -1.25
CA LEU A 155 5.74 1.97 -2.43
C LEU A 155 6.04 3.42 -2.01
N ILE A 156 7.22 3.92 -2.38
CA ILE A 156 7.64 5.30 -2.09
C ILE A 156 7.87 6.13 -3.36
N SER A 157 8.07 5.50 -4.51
CA SER A 157 8.22 6.20 -5.78
C SER A 157 7.68 5.40 -6.96
N LYS A 158 7.11 6.11 -7.93
CA LYS A 158 6.62 5.57 -9.20
C LYS A 158 7.17 6.43 -10.34
N ALA A 159 7.83 5.78 -11.30
CA ALA A 159 8.39 6.44 -12.48
C ALA A 159 7.98 5.67 -13.75
N PRO A 160 8.18 6.25 -14.95
CA PRO A 160 7.91 5.55 -16.21
C PRO A 160 8.67 4.22 -16.33
N THR A 161 9.92 4.21 -15.83
CA THR A 161 10.87 3.10 -16.02
C THR A 161 11.17 2.30 -14.75
N TYR A 162 10.61 2.65 -13.59
CA TYR A 162 10.82 1.89 -12.35
C TYR A 162 9.76 2.24 -11.29
N ASP A 163 9.67 1.37 -10.28
CA ASP A 163 9.04 1.67 -9.00
C ASP A 163 10.09 1.52 -7.89
N THR A 164 9.97 2.26 -6.81
CA THR A 164 10.84 2.09 -5.64
C THR A 164 10.02 1.86 -4.39
N PHE A 165 10.41 0.81 -3.67
CA PHE A 165 9.85 0.45 -2.38
C PHE A 165 10.82 0.76 -1.26
N LEU A 166 10.28 1.10 -0.10
CA LEU A 166 10.98 1.03 1.17
C LEU A 166 10.61 -0.29 1.86
N ALA A 167 11.60 -1.05 2.32
CA ALA A 167 11.38 -2.37 2.89
C ALA A 167 12.18 -2.58 4.17
N ASN A 168 11.51 -3.03 5.24
CA ASN A 168 12.19 -3.45 6.46
C ASN A 168 12.45 -4.96 6.44
N THR A 169 13.44 -5.39 7.21
CA THR A 169 13.81 -6.80 7.35
C THR A 169 13.50 -7.31 8.76
N ARG A 170 13.34 -8.62 8.89
CA ARG A 170 13.22 -9.28 10.21
C ARG A 170 14.45 -9.04 11.11
N GLY A 171 15.62 -8.79 10.50
CA GLY A 171 16.85 -8.42 11.21
C GLY A 171 16.97 -6.92 11.57
N GLY A 172 16.01 -6.09 11.17
CA GLY A 172 15.90 -4.70 11.60
C GLY A 172 16.48 -3.65 10.67
N ALA A 173 17.11 -4.04 9.56
CA ALA A 173 17.53 -3.09 8.54
C ALA A 173 16.36 -2.59 7.68
N LEU A 174 16.53 -1.41 7.09
CA LEU A 174 15.62 -0.72 6.17
C LEU A 174 16.37 -0.47 4.85
N TYR A 175 15.76 -0.81 3.73
CA TYR A 175 16.35 -0.68 2.39
C TYR A 175 15.39 0.02 1.44
N THR A 176 15.93 0.67 0.40
CA THR A 176 15.17 0.85 -0.83
C THR A 176 15.35 -0.37 -1.74
N ILE A 177 14.28 -0.71 -2.46
CA ILE A 177 14.26 -1.72 -3.51
C ILE A 177 13.70 -1.03 -4.76
N ARG A 178 14.58 -0.58 -5.66
CA ARG A 178 14.20 0.01 -6.95
C ARG A 178 14.06 -1.10 -7.98
N ILE A 179 12.87 -1.26 -8.56
CA ILE A 179 12.53 -2.32 -9.50
C ILE A 179 12.36 -1.70 -10.89
N PRO A 180 13.28 -1.96 -11.84
CA PRO A 180 13.16 -1.43 -13.19
C PRO A 180 12.00 -2.10 -13.93
N SER A 181 11.29 -1.36 -14.80
CA SER A 181 10.17 -1.87 -15.60
C SER A 181 10.60 -2.82 -16.73
N SER A 182 11.90 -2.90 -17.01
CA SER A 182 12.49 -3.80 -18.00
C SER A 182 12.36 -5.27 -17.60
N VAL A 183 12.59 -6.14 -18.59
CA VAL A 183 12.76 -7.59 -18.41
C VAL A 183 14.19 -7.91 -18.89
N PRO A 184 15.02 -8.61 -18.10
CA PRO A 184 14.73 -9.20 -16.79
C PRO A 184 14.47 -8.16 -15.69
N MET A 185 13.61 -8.53 -14.73
CA MET A 185 13.37 -7.71 -13.54
C MET A 185 14.56 -7.86 -12.59
N GLN A 186 15.48 -6.90 -12.61
CA GLN A 186 16.68 -6.89 -11.75
C GLN A 186 16.61 -5.72 -10.76
N PRO A 187 16.14 -5.94 -9.52
CA PRO A 187 16.05 -4.89 -8.52
C PRO A 187 17.43 -4.36 -8.07
N ILE A 188 17.48 -3.07 -7.76
CA ILE A 188 18.62 -2.38 -7.16
C ILE A 188 18.28 -2.11 -5.70
N VAL A 189 19.09 -2.64 -4.78
CA VAL A 189 18.84 -2.56 -3.34
C VAL A 189 19.88 -1.67 -2.68
N LYS A 190 19.44 -0.70 -1.86
CA LYS A 190 20.36 0.18 -1.11
C LYS A 190 19.96 0.26 0.37
N PRO A 191 20.91 0.13 1.32
CA PRO A 191 20.61 0.31 2.74
C PRO A 191 20.29 1.76 3.06
N VAL A 192 19.22 1.97 3.82
CA VAL A 192 18.75 3.28 4.33
C VAL A 192 19.03 3.39 5.82
N ARG A 193 18.76 2.32 6.57
CA ARG A 193 19.15 2.13 7.98
C ARG A 193 19.55 0.68 8.21
N THR A 194 20.45 0.43 9.15
CA THR A 194 20.99 -0.91 9.37
C THR A 194 20.30 -1.67 10.51
N ARG A 195 19.53 -1.00 11.38
CA ARG A 195 18.87 -1.58 12.56
C ARG A 195 17.60 -0.80 12.93
N THR A 196 16.84 -1.33 13.89
CA THR A 196 15.67 -0.77 14.59
C THR A 196 14.34 -0.75 13.84
N TRP A 197 14.25 -1.36 12.66
CA TRP A 197 13.01 -1.40 11.87
C TRP A 197 12.26 -2.74 11.96
N GLN A 198 12.75 -3.70 12.75
CA GLN A 198 12.18 -5.05 12.81
C GLN A 198 10.80 -5.11 13.47
N GLY A 199 10.44 -4.10 14.28
CA GLY A 199 9.17 -4.07 15.02
C GLY A 199 7.94 -3.77 14.18
N PHE A 200 8.09 -3.41 12.90
CA PHE A 200 6.95 -3.07 12.04
C PHE A 200 6.54 -4.23 11.13
N GLU A 201 5.31 -4.70 11.27
CA GLU A 201 4.67 -5.67 10.36
C GLU A 201 4.06 -4.98 9.14
N VAL A 202 3.80 -3.67 9.22
CA VAL A 202 3.29 -2.88 8.10
C VAL A 202 4.09 -1.59 7.99
N LEU A 203 4.47 -1.26 6.77
CA LEU A 203 4.88 0.07 6.36
C LEU A 203 3.82 0.61 5.40
N SER A 204 3.48 1.88 5.55
CA SER A 204 2.58 2.60 4.65
C SER A 204 3.16 3.98 4.37
N ALA A 205 3.15 4.40 3.11
CA ALA A 205 3.81 5.62 2.67
C ALA A 205 2.90 6.47 1.78
N MET A 206 3.09 7.78 1.90
CA MET A 206 2.44 8.78 1.05
C MET A 206 3.43 9.93 0.80
N ALA A 207 3.39 10.52 -0.40
CA ALA A 207 4.17 11.72 -0.69
C ALA A 207 3.85 12.84 0.31
N CYS A 208 4.87 13.59 0.70
CA CYS A 208 4.76 14.73 1.59
C CYS A 208 5.77 15.80 1.19
N GLY A 209 5.34 16.79 0.41
CA GLY A 209 6.26 17.75 -0.21
C GLY A 209 6.91 17.21 -1.49
N ARG A 210 8.00 17.86 -1.95
CA ARG A 210 8.55 17.62 -3.29
C ARG A 210 9.34 16.32 -3.44
N ASN A 211 10.15 15.97 -2.43
CA ASN A 211 11.02 14.79 -2.43
C ASN A 211 11.03 14.10 -1.04
N SER A 212 9.89 14.08 -0.36
CA SER A 212 9.80 13.47 0.97
C SER A 212 8.56 12.60 1.08
N THR A 213 8.66 11.61 1.94
CA THR A 213 7.63 10.63 2.23
C THR A 213 7.23 10.76 3.69
N LEU A 214 5.92 10.83 3.93
CA LEU A 214 5.38 10.54 5.26
C LEU A 214 5.21 9.03 5.35
N LEU A 215 5.80 8.41 6.37
CA LEU A 215 5.84 6.97 6.56
C LEU A 215 5.21 6.62 7.90
N VAL A 216 4.31 5.65 7.91
CA VAL A 216 3.78 5.03 9.12
C VAL A 216 4.33 3.61 9.20
N GLY A 217 4.98 3.29 10.33
CA GLY A 217 5.29 1.93 10.73
C GLY A 217 4.28 1.45 11.77
N ILE A 218 3.63 0.32 11.52
CA ILE A 218 2.67 -0.29 12.45
C ILE A 218 3.30 -1.54 13.06
N ASP A 219 3.40 -1.52 14.37
CA ASP A 219 3.71 -2.68 15.21
C ASP A 219 2.38 -3.33 15.61
N LYS A 220 2.10 -4.50 15.04
CA LYS A 220 0.88 -5.28 15.27
C LYS A 220 0.89 -5.98 16.63
N ASP A 221 2.07 -6.28 17.18
CA ASP A 221 2.19 -6.92 18.49
C ASP A 221 1.74 -5.95 19.59
N THR A 222 2.15 -4.68 19.48
CA THR A 222 1.77 -3.61 20.43
C THR A 222 0.59 -2.75 19.96
N LYS A 223 0.01 -3.07 18.80
CA LYS A 223 -1.11 -2.34 18.16
C LYS A 223 -0.85 -0.84 18.04
N SER A 224 0.39 -0.46 17.76
CA SER A 224 0.89 0.91 17.80
C SER A 224 1.39 1.36 16.44
N GLY A 225 1.08 2.61 16.07
CA GLY A 225 1.62 3.27 14.88
C GLY A 225 2.70 4.29 15.25
N TYR A 226 3.73 4.41 14.42
CA TYR A 226 4.82 5.37 14.57
C TYR A 226 5.00 6.14 13.27
N LEU A 227 5.04 7.47 13.38
CA LEU A 227 5.11 8.36 12.22
C LEU A 227 6.54 8.86 12.00
N TYR A 228 6.96 8.87 10.74
CA TYR A 228 8.28 9.30 10.32
C TYR A 228 8.18 10.25 9.13
N ALA A 229 8.98 11.32 9.14
CA ALA A 229 9.29 12.08 7.94
C ALA A 229 10.57 11.50 7.32
N VAL A 230 10.48 11.03 6.09
CA VAL A 230 11.58 10.42 5.34
C VAL A 230 11.90 11.33 4.16
N GLY A 231 13.12 11.84 4.08
CA GLY A 231 13.59 12.60 2.92
C GLY A 231 13.85 11.71 1.71
N HIS A 232 14.36 12.31 0.64
CA HIS A 232 14.77 11.60 -0.56
C HIS A 232 15.73 10.45 -0.24
N ALA A 233 15.39 9.25 -0.68
CA ALA A 233 16.14 8.05 -0.37
C ALA A 233 17.47 7.98 -1.15
N ASN A 234 18.57 8.30 -0.48
CA ASN A 234 19.92 8.31 -1.06
C ASN A 234 20.89 7.39 -0.29
N GLY A 235 20.38 6.24 0.15
CA GLY A 235 21.14 5.26 0.94
C GLY A 235 21.24 5.68 2.42
N LEU A 236 22.39 5.46 3.05
CA LEU A 236 22.59 5.75 4.47
C LEU A 236 22.44 7.25 4.82
N SER A 237 22.61 8.14 3.84
CA SER A 237 22.43 9.59 3.99
C SER A 237 20.96 10.03 4.01
N THR A 238 20.01 9.09 3.87
CA THR A 238 18.58 9.42 3.84
C THR A 238 18.20 10.01 5.20
N LEU A 239 17.65 11.22 5.21
CA LEU A 239 17.14 11.81 6.44
C LEU A 239 15.87 11.06 6.86
N ILE A 240 15.84 10.55 8.08
CA ILE A 240 14.65 9.97 8.68
C ILE A 240 14.47 10.58 10.06
N GLN A 241 13.39 11.34 10.21
CA GLN A 241 13.00 11.96 11.46
C GLN A 241 11.81 11.20 12.04
N SER A 242 11.98 10.65 13.24
CA SER A 242 10.85 10.15 14.02
C SER A 242 10.01 11.34 14.49
N LEU A 243 8.71 11.29 14.20
CA LEU A 243 7.74 12.26 14.71
C LEU A 243 7.05 11.75 15.98
N GLY A 244 7.19 10.46 16.27
CA GLY A 244 6.72 9.83 17.51
C GLY A 244 5.62 8.79 17.28
N LYS A 245 5.11 8.25 18.39
CA LYS A 245 3.96 7.35 18.40
C LYS A 245 2.71 8.13 18.02
N VAL A 246 1.92 7.56 17.10
CA VAL A 246 0.62 8.12 16.70
C VAL A 246 -0.41 7.81 17.79
N THR A 247 -1.08 8.83 18.30
CA THR A 247 -2.22 8.69 19.20
C THR A 247 -3.36 7.98 18.45
N GLY A 248 -3.70 6.77 18.89
CA GLY A 248 -4.67 5.88 18.26
C GLY A 248 -4.31 4.41 18.48
N THR A 249 -5.15 3.49 17.99
CA THR A 249 -4.88 2.05 18.02
C THR A 249 -4.77 1.51 16.60
N PHE A 250 -3.77 0.67 16.35
CA PHE A 250 -3.51 0.06 15.05
C PHE A 250 -3.58 -1.47 15.17
N GLY A 251 -4.77 -1.99 15.45
CA GLY A 251 -5.01 -3.41 15.72
C GLY A 251 -5.66 -4.20 14.59
N ASP A 252 -5.85 -3.61 13.40
CA ASP A 252 -6.57 -4.26 12.30
C ASP A 252 -5.72 -5.34 11.62
N PRO A 253 -6.34 -6.42 11.11
CA PRO A 253 -5.63 -7.52 10.49
C PRO A 253 -4.96 -7.11 9.17
N VAL A 254 -5.58 -6.23 8.39
CA VAL A 254 -5.10 -5.85 7.05
C VAL A 254 -5.03 -4.33 6.96
N TYR A 255 -3.89 -3.82 6.49
CA TYR A 255 -3.64 -2.40 6.27
C TYR A 255 -3.29 -2.15 4.82
N PHE A 256 -3.68 -0.98 4.31
CA PHE A 256 -3.37 -0.50 2.97
C PHE A 256 -3.33 1.04 2.96
N ARG A 257 -2.92 1.66 1.86
CA ARG A 257 -3.02 3.11 1.68
C ARG A 257 -4.22 3.48 0.81
N TRP A 258 -4.98 4.50 1.22
CA TRP A 258 -5.93 5.14 0.33
C TRP A 258 -5.20 6.05 -0.64
N VAL A 259 -5.64 6.05 -1.89
CA VAL A 259 -5.05 6.86 -2.96
C VAL A 259 -6.14 7.50 -3.79
N PRO A 260 -5.89 8.67 -4.39
CA PRO A 260 -6.78 9.19 -5.42
C PRO A 260 -6.59 8.40 -6.72
N ILE A 261 -7.31 8.80 -7.77
CA ILE A 261 -7.08 8.29 -9.12
C ILE A 261 -5.61 8.41 -9.55
N PRO A 262 -5.09 7.52 -10.42
CA PRO A 262 -3.66 7.34 -10.59
C PRO A 262 -2.85 8.59 -10.96
N VAL A 263 -3.41 9.48 -11.79
CA VAL A 263 -2.80 10.76 -12.15
C VAL A 263 -2.49 11.68 -10.96
N TYR A 264 -3.21 11.52 -9.84
CA TYR A 264 -3.01 12.28 -8.60
C TYR A 264 -2.38 11.44 -7.47
N ASP A 265 -2.15 10.14 -7.67
CA ASP A 265 -1.46 9.29 -6.70
C ASP A 265 0.04 9.54 -6.77
N ILE A 266 0.51 10.58 -6.07
CA ILE A 266 1.91 10.97 -6.05
C ILE A 266 2.68 10.09 -5.06
N ALA A 267 3.79 9.53 -5.52
CA ALA A 267 4.82 8.88 -4.72
C ALA A 267 6.19 9.35 -5.22
N ASN A 268 6.95 10.04 -4.37
CA ASN A 268 8.16 10.81 -4.75
C ASN A 268 9.28 10.76 -3.69
N GLY A 269 9.42 9.64 -3.00
CA GLY A 269 10.43 9.43 -1.95
C GLY A 269 11.82 9.01 -2.42
N ASP A 270 12.05 8.86 -3.73
CA ASP A 270 13.29 8.34 -4.36
C ASP A 270 13.81 9.26 -5.46
#